data_AF-J0EGN3-F1
#
_entry.id   AF-J0EGN3-F1
#
_cell.length_a   1.000
_cell.length_b   1.000
_cell.length_c   1.000
_cell.angle_alpha   90.00
_cell.angle_beta   90.00
_cell.angle_gamma   90.00
#
_symmetry.space_group_name_H-M   'P 1'
#
loop_
_entity.id
_entity.type
_entity.pdbx_description
1 polymer ?
#
loop_
_entity_poly.entity_id
_entity_poly.type
_entity_poly.pdbx_seq_one_letter_code
_entity_poly.pdbx_strand_id
1 'polypeptide(L)'
;MKELEQSQQVLKNEKADLNSKITGLSTEKDELTDKNQKLTAEKDNLTNQLKASQSQASQTSQKLNELERRHALYQKLEKLYEVFLEVKDRLNFGFVEKTHSTMDLIVHVLSDSKYYLESLYNQASQELGDKRSDKGEKLAELFDLLFEYIKDSKFERLKEPSAYDYSCKKLYPEQNSSQKMQRVVLRDYKHNDKVYHTIVDMGS
;
A
#
# COMPACT_ATOMS: atom_id res chain seq x y z
N MET A 1 58.68 -81.82 14.81
CA MET A 1 57.67 -81.58 15.87
C MET A 1 57.68 -80.13 16.35
N LYS A 2 58.79 -79.58 16.89
CA LYS A 2 58.85 -78.20 17.41
C LYS A 2 58.41 -77.09 16.43
N GLU A 3 58.83 -77.14 15.17
CA GLU A 3 58.44 -76.12 14.16
C GLU A 3 56.93 -76.11 13.88
N LEU A 4 56.30 -77.29 13.83
CA LEU A 4 54.86 -77.41 13.61
C LEU A 4 54.06 -76.80 14.78
N GLU A 5 54.56 -77.01 16.00
CA GLU A 5 53.97 -76.51 17.24
C GLU A 5 54.07 -74.97 17.33
N GLN A 6 55.22 -74.40 16.93
CA GLN A 6 55.41 -72.95 16.81
C GLN A 6 54.49 -72.34 15.74
N SER A 7 54.37 -72.98 14.57
CA SER A 7 53.49 -72.52 13.49
C SER A 7 52.01 -72.52 13.91
N GLN A 8 51.56 -73.56 14.64
CA GLN A 8 50.21 -73.60 15.20
C GLN A 8 49.94 -72.51 16.23
N GLN A 9 50.94 -72.14 17.04
CA GLN A 9 50.82 -71.06 18.02
C GLN A 9 50.72 -69.68 17.33
N VAL A 10 51.53 -69.43 16.30
CA VAL A 10 51.46 -68.19 15.50
C VAL A 10 50.09 -68.03 14.85
N LEU A 11 49.57 -69.08 14.23
CA LEU A 11 48.23 -69.08 13.62
C LEU A 11 47.11 -68.82 14.64
N LYS A 12 47.21 -69.37 15.86
CA LYS A 12 46.24 -69.09 16.94
C LYS A 12 46.27 -67.61 17.34
N ASN A 13 47.46 -67.02 17.45
CA ASN A 13 47.62 -65.62 17.83
C ASN A 13 47.08 -64.69 16.73
N GLU A 14 47.43 -64.92 15.45
CA GLU A 14 46.87 -64.15 14.32
C GLU A 14 45.35 -64.26 14.25
N LYS A 15 44.79 -65.45 14.49
CA LYS A 15 43.33 -65.64 14.52
C LYS A 15 42.67 -64.85 15.65
N ALA A 16 43.31 -64.75 16.82
CA ALA A 16 42.81 -63.95 17.94
C ALA A 16 42.84 -62.45 17.63
N ASP A 17 43.93 -61.96 17.05
CA ASP A 17 44.08 -60.55 16.64
C ASP A 17 43.07 -60.16 15.55
N LEU A 18 42.88 -61.03 14.55
CA LEU A 18 41.88 -60.80 13.50
C LEU A 18 40.46 -60.79 14.07
N ASN A 19 40.12 -61.70 14.98
CA ASN A 19 38.82 -61.69 15.65
C ASN A 19 38.60 -60.38 16.44
N SER A 20 39.62 -59.91 17.16
CA SER A 20 39.56 -58.64 17.89
C SER A 20 39.31 -57.45 16.94
N LYS A 21 40.05 -57.36 15.83
CA LYS A 21 39.82 -56.33 14.80
C LYS A 21 38.43 -56.40 14.20
N ILE A 22 37.92 -57.59 13.89
CA ILE A 22 36.57 -57.77 13.34
C ILE A 22 35.53 -57.27 14.34
N THR A 23 35.67 -57.59 15.63
CA THR A 23 34.75 -57.09 16.66
C THR A 23 34.80 -55.57 16.78
N GLY A 24 35.99 -54.96 16.76
CA GLY A 24 36.14 -53.49 16.81
C GLY A 24 35.51 -52.78 15.61
N LEU A 25 35.76 -53.30 14.40
CA LEU A 25 35.17 -52.76 13.17
C LEU A 25 33.64 -52.92 13.13
N SER A 26 33.11 -54.00 13.71
CA SER A 26 31.66 -54.18 13.83
C SER A 26 31.04 -53.11 14.73
N THR A 27 31.64 -52.85 15.90
CA THR A 27 31.15 -51.81 16.82
C THR A 27 31.21 -50.41 16.19
N GLU A 28 32.32 -50.06 15.53
CA GLU A 28 32.46 -48.76 14.86
C GLU A 28 31.43 -48.58 13.73
N LYS A 29 31.14 -49.65 12.99
CA LYS A 29 30.10 -49.64 11.95
C LYS A 29 28.71 -49.37 12.53
N ASP A 30 28.38 -49.96 13.68
CA ASP A 30 27.09 -49.76 14.34
C ASP A 30 26.98 -48.31 14.85
N GLU A 31 28.02 -47.77 15.49
CA GLU A 31 28.08 -46.37 15.94
C GLU A 31 27.93 -45.36 14.80
N LEU A 32 28.60 -45.61 13.67
CA LEU A 32 28.48 -44.77 12.47
C LEU A 32 27.08 -44.84 11.86
N THR A 33 26.44 -46.02 11.89
CA THR A 33 25.07 -46.19 11.40
C THR A 33 24.08 -45.39 12.26
N ASP A 34 24.19 -45.47 13.58
CA ASP A 34 23.37 -44.71 14.52
C ASP A 34 23.56 -43.19 14.37
N LYS A 35 24.81 -42.75 14.21
CA LYS A 35 25.12 -41.34 14.00
C LYS A 35 24.54 -40.82 12.69
N ASN A 36 24.60 -41.62 11.62
CA ASN A 36 24.00 -41.26 10.33
C ASN A 36 22.47 -41.16 10.42
N GLN A 37 21.81 -42.07 11.13
CA GLN A 37 20.36 -42.00 11.33
C GLN A 37 19.96 -40.74 12.11
N LYS A 38 20.67 -40.41 13.18
CA LYS A 38 20.43 -39.18 13.96
C LYS A 38 20.64 -37.92 13.13
N LEU A 39 21.73 -37.84 12.37
CA LEU A 39 22.02 -36.70 11.49
C LEU A 39 20.97 -36.56 10.38
N THR A 40 20.46 -37.66 9.85
CA THR A 40 19.38 -37.64 8.84
C THR A 40 18.10 -37.08 9.44
N ALA A 41 17.71 -37.54 10.63
CA ALA A 41 16.53 -37.04 11.32
C ALA A 41 16.65 -35.53 11.68
N GLU A 42 17.82 -35.11 12.14
CA GLU A 42 18.08 -33.70 12.46
C GLU A 42 18.02 -32.81 11.21
N LYS A 43 18.59 -33.28 10.10
CA LYS A 43 18.51 -32.59 8.80
C LYS A 43 17.07 -32.41 8.33
N ASP A 44 16.24 -33.44 8.45
CA ASP A 44 14.84 -33.37 8.06
C ASP A 44 14.06 -32.40 8.95
N ASN A 45 14.31 -32.43 10.27
CA ASN A 45 13.72 -31.49 11.21
C ASN A 45 14.10 -30.03 10.90
N LEU A 46 15.39 -29.75 10.68
CA LEU A 46 15.88 -28.42 10.31
C LEU A 46 15.28 -27.96 8.96
N THR A 47 15.16 -28.86 8.00
CA THR A 47 14.53 -28.57 6.70
C THR A 47 13.07 -28.17 6.88
N ASN A 48 12.32 -28.84 7.75
CA ASN A 48 10.93 -28.51 8.04
C ASN A 48 10.81 -27.16 8.78
N GLN A 49 11.68 -26.89 9.76
CA GLN A 49 11.73 -25.60 10.45
C GLN A 49 12.06 -24.44 9.51
N LEU A 50 12.98 -24.65 8.57
CA LEU A 50 13.33 -23.66 7.54
C LEU A 50 12.13 -23.35 6.65
N LYS A 51 11.42 -24.37 6.17
CA LYS A 51 10.19 -24.18 5.37
C LYS A 51 9.11 -23.43 6.14
N ALA A 52 8.89 -23.77 7.41
CA ALA A 52 7.94 -23.08 8.27
C ALA A 52 8.32 -21.59 8.46
N SER A 53 9.59 -21.32 8.74
CA SER A 53 10.12 -19.96 8.89
C SER A 53 9.98 -19.13 7.62
N GLN A 54 10.27 -19.73 6.45
CA GLN A 54 10.09 -19.07 5.15
C GLN A 54 8.62 -18.73 4.89
N SER A 55 7.70 -19.65 5.19
CA SER A 55 6.26 -19.41 5.05
C SER A 55 5.79 -18.24 5.94
N GLN A 56 6.23 -18.22 7.20
CA GLN A 56 5.90 -17.15 8.15
C GLN A 56 6.48 -15.80 7.71
N ALA A 57 7.71 -15.76 7.18
CA ALA A 57 8.32 -14.55 6.66
C ALA A 57 7.52 -13.99 5.47
N SER A 58 7.10 -14.85 4.53
CA SER A 58 6.26 -14.43 3.40
C SER A 58 4.91 -13.87 3.85
N GLN A 59 4.23 -14.52 4.80
CA GLN A 59 2.97 -14.02 5.36
C GLN A 59 3.14 -12.67 6.07
N THR A 60 4.24 -12.49 6.80
CA THR A 60 4.53 -11.23 7.51
C THR A 60 4.78 -10.09 6.53
N SER A 61 5.54 -10.33 5.47
CA SER A 61 5.77 -9.33 4.41
C SER A 61 4.47 -8.91 3.72
N GLN A 62 3.56 -9.85 3.46
CA GLN A 62 2.24 -9.52 2.90
C GLN A 62 1.41 -8.62 3.83
N LYS A 63 1.36 -8.95 5.14
CA LYS A 63 0.66 -8.13 6.14
C LYS A 63 1.27 -6.74 6.29
N LEU A 64 2.59 -6.62 6.21
CA LEU A 64 3.29 -5.33 6.27
C LEU A 64 2.89 -4.42 5.10
N ASN A 65 2.90 -4.96 3.88
CA ASN A 65 2.46 -4.22 2.69
C ASN A 65 1.00 -3.75 2.79
N GLU A 66 0.12 -4.59 3.34
CA GLU A 66 -1.28 -4.21 3.57
C GLU A 66 -1.40 -3.08 4.60
N LEU A 67 -0.62 -3.15 5.68
CA LEU A 67 -0.61 -2.13 6.72
C LEU A 67 -0.08 -0.79 6.21
N GLU A 68 1.02 -0.80 5.45
CA GLU A 68 1.57 0.40 4.79
C GLU A 68 0.55 1.05 3.87
N ARG A 69 -0.16 0.24 3.06
CA ARG A 69 -1.25 0.73 2.20
C ARG A 69 -2.40 1.37 3.02
N ARG A 70 -2.80 0.75 4.13
CA ARG A 70 -3.84 1.32 5.02
C ARG A 70 -3.36 2.61 5.69
N HIS A 71 -2.12 2.67 6.13
CA HIS A 71 -1.53 3.84 6.76
C HIS A 71 -1.47 5.03 5.79
N ALA A 72 -1.11 4.80 4.53
CA ALA A 72 -1.13 5.84 3.49
C ALA A 72 -2.53 6.45 3.29
N LEU A 73 -3.61 5.68 3.44
CA LEU A 73 -4.98 6.21 3.39
C LEU A 73 -5.31 7.10 4.59
N TYR A 74 -4.84 6.73 5.80
CA TYR A 74 -5.04 7.53 7.00
C TYR A 74 -4.28 8.86 6.94
N GLN A 75 -3.04 8.87 6.45
CA GLN A 75 -2.26 10.12 6.29
C GLN A 75 -2.97 11.12 5.37
N LYS A 76 -3.61 10.64 4.29
CA LYS A 76 -4.40 11.51 3.40
C LYS A 76 -5.63 12.07 4.10
N LEU A 77 -6.32 11.25 4.90
CA LEU A 77 -7.49 11.67 5.66
C LEU A 77 -7.13 12.69 6.75
N GLU A 78 -6.00 12.48 7.44
CA GLU A 78 -5.45 13.40 8.43
C GLU A 78 -5.12 14.76 7.79
N LYS A 79 -4.41 14.76 6.66
CA LYS A 79 -4.13 16.00 5.91
C LYS A 79 -5.41 16.72 5.50
N LEU A 80 -6.41 15.99 5.02
CA LEU A 80 -7.72 16.55 4.67
C LEU A 80 -8.41 17.19 5.89
N TYR A 81 -8.33 16.54 7.06
CA TYR A 81 -8.88 17.05 8.32
C TYR A 81 -8.19 18.35 8.77
N GLU A 82 -6.85 18.39 8.72
CA GLU A 82 -6.05 19.55 9.08
C GLU A 82 -6.41 20.76 8.20
N VAL A 83 -6.36 20.60 6.87
CA VAL A 83 -6.68 21.69 5.94
C VAL A 83 -8.13 22.15 6.11
N PHE A 84 -9.07 21.23 6.33
CA PHE A 84 -10.46 21.58 6.62
C PHE A 84 -10.59 22.47 7.86
N LEU A 85 -9.91 22.14 8.97
CA LEU A 85 -9.99 22.93 10.20
C LEU A 85 -9.49 24.37 10.02
N GLU A 86 -8.50 24.58 9.16
CA GLU A 86 -7.92 25.90 8.91
C GLU A 86 -8.84 26.83 8.10
N VAL A 87 -9.73 26.26 7.28
CA VAL A 87 -10.61 27.04 6.38
C VAL A 87 -12.09 26.89 6.69
N LYS A 88 -12.46 26.13 7.73
CA LYS A 88 -13.87 25.87 8.08
C LYS A 88 -14.69 27.14 8.30
N ASP A 89 -14.07 28.22 8.75
CA ASP A 89 -14.73 29.52 8.98
C ASP A 89 -15.07 30.27 7.68
N ARG A 90 -14.50 29.83 6.54
CA ARG A 90 -14.83 30.31 5.19
C ARG A 90 -15.91 29.48 4.51
N LEU A 91 -16.24 28.30 5.05
CA LEU A 91 -17.23 27.42 4.47
C LEU A 91 -18.62 27.78 5.00
N ASN A 92 -19.40 28.50 4.20
CA ASN A 92 -20.79 28.86 4.54
C ASN A 92 -21.78 27.72 4.24
N PHE A 93 -21.42 26.49 4.58
CA PHE A 93 -22.33 25.36 4.47
C PHE A 93 -23.09 25.21 5.78
N GLY A 94 -24.42 25.28 5.77
CA GLY A 94 -25.23 25.10 6.97
C GLY A 94 -25.10 23.73 7.66
N PHE A 95 -24.39 22.77 7.03
CA PHE A 95 -23.98 21.52 7.66
C PHE A 95 -22.67 21.65 8.45
N VAL A 96 -21.74 22.57 8.11
CA VAL A 96 -20.46 22.74 8.82
C VAL A 96 -20.67 23.10 10.29
N GLU A 97 -21.72 23.86 10.59
CA GLU A 97 -22.15 24.17 11.97
C GLU A 97 -22.67 22.94 12.74
N LYS A 98 -23.11 21.89 12.04
CA LYS A 98 -23.69 20.66 12.60
C LYS A 98 -22.73 19.47 12.54
N THR A 99 -21.78 19.47 11.62
CA THR A 99 -20.81 18.40 11.42
C THR A 99 -19.64 18.57 12.37
N HIS A 100 -19.46 17.58 13.24
CA HIS A 100 -18.39 17.57 14.23
C HIS A 100 -17.18 16.74 13.74
N SER A 101 -17.28 16.11 12.56
CA SER A 101 -16.28 15.24 11.98
C SER A 101 -16.10 15.49 10.48
N THR A 102 -14.85 15.46 10.00
CA THR A 102 -14.51 15.51 8.56
C THR A 102 -15.13 14.36 7.76
N MET A 103 -15.47 13.24 8.40
CA MET A 103 -16.27 12.19 7.76
C MET A 103 -17.63 12.72 7.30
N ASP A 104 -18.29 13.52 8.12
CA ASP A 104 -19.61 14.06 7.77
C ASP A 104 -19.48 15.07 6.64
N LEU A 105 -18.44 15.91 6.63
CA LEU A 105 -18.13 16.82 5.51
C LEU A 105 -17.95 16.03 4.20
N ILE A 106 -17.14 14.97 4.21
CA ILE A 106 -16.94 14.11 3.02
C ILE A 106 -18.28 13.49 2.59
N VAL A 107 -19.07 12.95 3.53
CA VAL A 107 -20.38 12.33 3.23
C VAL A 107 -21.35 13.35 2.62
N HIS A 108 -21.40 14.58 3.12
CA HIS A 108 -22.26 15.63 2.57
C HIS A 108 -21.80 16.04 1.17
N VAL A 109 -20.50 16.27 0.97
CA VAL A 109 -19.93 16.56 -0.35
C VAL A 109 -20.17 15.42 -1.34
N LEU A 110 -20.14 14.15 -0.90
CA LEU A 110 -20.43 13.01 -1.77
C LEU A 110 -21.93 12.80 -2.06
N SER A 111 -22.82 13.27 -1.18
CA SER A 111 -24.27 13.06 -1.30
C SER A 111 -24.94 14.00 -2.29
N ASP A 112 -24.47 15.25 -2.38
CA ASP A 112 -24.88 16.24 -3.39
C ASP A 112 -23.64 16.91 -4.00
N SER A 113 -22.87 16.06 -4.71
CA SER A 113 -21.57 16.37 -5.29
C SER A 113 -21.58 17.64 -6.13
N LYS A 114 -22.67 17.92 -6.86
CA LYS A 114 -22.74 19.11 -7.70
C LYS A 114 -22.83 20.39 -6.87
N TYR A 115 -23.82 20.51 -6.00
CA TYR A 115 -24.06 21.74 -5.23
C TYR A 115 -22.87 22.10 -4.34
N TYR A 116 -22.32 21.13 -3.62
CA TYR A 116 -21.25 21.38 -2.67
C TYR A 116 -19.89 21.61 -3.34
N LEU A 117 -19.58 20.91 -4.43
CA LEU A 117 -18.36 21.20 -5.20
C LEU A 117 -18.41 22.58 -5.84
N GLU A 118 -19.57 22.97 -6.37
CA GLU A 118 -19.75 24.27 -7.01
C GLU A 118 -19.60 25.42 -6.02
N SER A 119 -20.25 25.31 -4.87
CA SER A 119 -20.11 26.31 -3.82
C SER A 119 -18.68 26.37 -3.25
N LEU A 120 -18.00 25.23 -3.09
CA LEU A 120 -16.62 25.19 -2.59
C LEU A 120 -15.65 25.84 -3.60
N TYR A 121 -15.84 25.54 -4.87
CA TYR A 121 -15.06 26.13 -5.96
C TYR A 121 -15.24 27.66 -6.01
N ASN A 122 -16.48 28.14 -5.97
CA ASN A 122 -16.77 29.58 -6.01
C ASN A 122 -16.14 30.32 -4.82
N GLN A 123 -16.24 29.74 -3.62
CA GLN A 123 -15.62 30.31 -2.42
C GLN A 123 -14.09 30.34 -2.53
N ALA A 124 -13.47 29.25 -2.98
CA ALA A 124 -12.02 29.18 -3.16
C ALA A 124 -11.53 30.19 -4.21
N SER A 125 -12.23 30.34 -5.33
CA SER A 125 -11.91 31.31 -6.37
C SER A 125 -12.00 32.75 -5.85
N GLN A 126 -13.02 33.06 -5.06
CA GLN A 126 -13.19 34.39 -4.45
C GLN A 126 -12.05 34.71 -3.46
N GLU A 127 -11.70 33.77 -2.58
CA GLU A 127 -10.67 33.96 -1.55
C GLU A 127 -9.25 33.98 -2.16
N LEU A 128 -9.01 33.32 -3.29
CA LEU A 128 -7.75 33.43 -4.04
C LEU A 128 -7.49 34.85 -4.57
N GLY A 129 -8.53 35.67 -4.72
CA GLY A 129 -8.39 37.10 -5.04
C GLY A 129 -7.80 37.93 -3.90
N ASP A 130 -7.95 37.49 -2.65
CA ASP A 130 -7.42 38.19 -1.47
C ASP A 130 -5.95 37.82 -1.21
N LYS A 131 -5.04 38.60 -1.79
CA LYS A 131 -3.59 38.42 -1.61
C LYS A 131 -3.07 38.65 -0.18
N ARG A 132 -3.92 39.06 0.76
CA ARG A 132 -3.55 39.28 2.17
C ARG A 132 -3.74 38.05 3.05
N SER A 133 -4.32 36.97 2.51
CA SER A 133 -4.59 35.74 3.25
C SER A 133 -4.15 34.51 2.45
N ASP A 134 -3.60 33.53 3.14
CA ASP A 134 -3.31 32.19 2.60
C ASP A 134 -4.56 31.29 2.56
N LYS A 135 -5.71 31.76 3.04
CA LYS A 135 -6.95 30.98 3.10
C LYS A 135 -7.47 30.58 1.72
N GLY A 136 -7.33 31.43 0.70
CA GLY A 136 -7.67 31.08 -0.68
C GLY A 136 -6.86 29.89 -1.19
N GLU A 137 -5.56 29.87 -0.89
CA GLU A 137 -4.68 28.74 -1.25
C GLU A 137 -5.02 27.45 -0.51
N LYS A 138 -5.41 27.55 0.77
CA LYS A 138 -5.81 26.41 1.59
C LYS A 138 -7.19 25.87 1.21
N LEU A 139 -8.12 26.73 0.80
CA LEU A 139 -9.41 26.32 0.23
C LEU A 139 -9.23 25.59 -1.09
N ALA A 140 -8.32 26.06 -1.93
CA ALA A 140 -7.92 25.37 -3.15
C ALA A 140 -7.32 23.98 -2.85
N GLU A 141 -6.47 23.87 -1.83
CA GLU A 141 -5.94 22.59 -1.37
C GLU A 141 -7.02 21.66 -0.80
N LEU A 142 -7.96 22.18 -0.01
CA LEU A 142 -9.12 21.44 0.49
C LEU A 142 -9.96 20.88 -0.66
N PHE A 143 -10.26 21.72 -1.65
CA PHE A 143 -10.97 21.30 -2.86
C PHE A 143 -10.24 20.16 -3.57
N ASP A 144 -8.93 20.28 -3.73
CA ASP A 144 -8.14 19.25 -4.42
C ASP A 144 -8.04 17.93 -3.63
N LEU A 145 -7.97 17.98 -2.31
CA LEU A 145 -7.99 16.79 -1.45
C LEU A 145 -9.37 16.13 -1.46
N LEU A 146 -10.46 16.89 -1.34
CA LEU A 146 -11.83 16.36 -1.40
C LEU A 146 -12.15 15.70 -2.74
N PHE A 147 -11.70 16.31 -3.83
CA PHE A 147 -11.92 15.77 -5.17
C PHE A 147 -11.30 14.38 -5.38
N GLU A 148 -10.20 14.05 -4.68
CA GLU A 148 -9.62 12.69 -4.71
C GLU A 148 -10.59 11.63 -4.17
N TYR A 149 -11.47 11.99 -3.23
CA TYR A 149 -12.43 11.08 -2.61
C TYR A 149 -13.76 10.98 -3.38
N ILE A 150 -14.00 11.88 -4.35
CA ILE A 150 -15.22 11.90 -5.16
C ILE A 150 -15.16 10.81 -6.21
N LYS A 151 -16.01 9.78 -6.04
CA LYS A 151 -16.15 8.64 -6.97
C LYS A 151 -17.26 8.84 -8.01
N ASP A 152 -17.89 10.02 -8.03
CA ASP A 152 -18.98 10.30 -8.95
C ASP A 152 -18.43 10.42 -10.38
N SER A 153 -18.83 9.49 -11.24
CA SER A 153 -18.39 9.41 -12.65
C SER A 153 -18.77 10.62 -13.50
N LYS A 154 -19.65 11.49 -12.99
CA LYS A 154 -19.98 12.77 -13.63
C LYS A 154 -18.85 13.78 -13.49
N PHE A 155 -17.89 13.59 -12.58
CA PHE A 155 -16.78 14.52 -12.39
C PHE A 155 -15.47 13.89 -12.84
N GLU A 156 -14.67 14.64 -13.58
CA GLU A 156 -13.33 14.22 -14.01
C GLU A 156 -12.31 15.33 -13.74
N ARG A 157 -11.22 14.99 -13.05
CA ARG A 157 -10.06 15.88 -12.92
C ARG A 157 -9.36 15.94 -14.28
N LEU A 158 -9.28 17.11 -14.91
CA LEU A 158 -8.54 17.21 -16.16
C LEU A 158 -7.05 17.17 -15.86
N LYS A 159 -6.35 16.29 -16.58
CA LYS A 159 -4.88 16.22 -16.61
C LYS A 159 -4.36 16.94 -17.85
N GLU A 160 -3.09 17.35 -17.84
CA GLU A 160 -2.42 17.89 -19.04
C GLU A 160 -1.90 16.78 -19.97
N PRO A 161 -1.78 17.06 -21.29
CA PRO A 161 -2.72 17.77 -22.14
C PRO A 161 -3.78 16.76 -22.63
N SER A 162 -4.97 16.81 -22.02
CA SER A 162 -6.16 16.12 -22.55
C SER A 162 -6.37 16.46 -24.04
N ALA A 163 -6.80 15.50 -24.87
CA ALA A 163 -7.19 15.67 -26.28
C ALA A 163 -8.46 16.55 -26.49
N TYR A 164 -8.70 17.43 -25.54
CA TYR A 164 -9.85 18.28 -25.39
C TYR A 164 -9.55 19.62 -26.05
N ASP A 165 -10.48 20.14 -26.84
CA ASP A 165 -10.31 21.40 -27.55
C ASP A 165 -9.97 22.54 -26.58
N TYR A 166 -8.81 23.17 -26.82
CA TYR A 166 -8.31 24.29 -26.02
C TYR A 166 -9.17 25.55 -26.22
N SER A 167 -9.93 25.64 -27.31
CA SER A 167 -10.87 26.74 -27.55
C SER A 167 -12.04 26.73 -26.56
N CYS A 168 -12.32 25.59 -25.92
CA CYS A 168 -13.34 25.44 -24.88
C CYS A 168 -12.81 25.71 -23.46
N LYS A 169 -11.51 25.99 -23.28
CA LYS A 169 -10.88 26.23 -21.97
C LYS A 169 -10.74 27.73 -21.69
N LYS A 170 -11.75 28.35 -21.08
CA LYS A 170 -11.55 29.66 -20.43
C LYS A 170 -11.09 29.41 -18.99
N LEU A 171 -9.79 29.47 -18.75
CA LEU A 171 -9.24 29.46 -17.38
C LEU A 171 -9.45 30.84 -16.77
N TYR A 172 -9.96 30.90 -15.54
CA TYR A 172 -10.10 32.16 -14.83
C TYR A 172 -8.70 32.68 -14.39
N PRO A 173 -8.48 34.01 -14.36
CA PRO A 173 -7.19 34.61 -14.00
C PRO A 173 -6.55 34.10 -12.70
N GLU A 174 -7.39 33.75 -11.72
CA GLU A 174 -7.04 33.27 -10.39
C GLU A 174 -6.41 31.86 -10.43
N GLN A 175 -6.87 31.02 -11.36
CA GLN A 175 -6.33 29.67 -11.60
C GLN A 175 -4.96 29.73 -12.29
N ASN A 176 -4.78 30.68 -13.21
CA ASN A 176 -3.51 30.89 -13.91
C ASN A 176 -2.41 31.44 -12.99
N SER A 177 -2.78 32.24 -11.99
CA SER A 177 -1.82 32.88 -11.08
C SER A 177 -1.36 31.97 -9.94
N SER A 178 -2.25 31.11 -9.41
CA SER A 178 -1.95 30.24 -8.26
C SER A 178 -1.45 28.84 -8.64
N GLN A 179 -1.71 28.39 -9.88
CA GLN A 179 -1.51 27.00 -10.31
C GLN A 179 -2.24 25.95 -9.44
N LYS A 180 -3.25 26.34 -8.66
CA LYS A 180 -4.10 25.46 -7.84
C LYS A 180 -5.53 25.39 -8.43
N MET A 181 -6.35 24.41 -8.04
CA MET A 181 -7.70 24.15 -8.60
C MET A 181 -7.72 23.86 -10.10
N GLN A 182 -6.66 23.21 -10.63
CA GLN A 182 -6.27 23.38 -12.02
C GLN A 182 -7.24 22.90 -13.10
N ARG A 183 -8.24 22.04 -12.85
CA ARG A 183 -9.35 21.71 -13.78
C ARG A 183 -10.20 20.54 -13.25
N VAL A 184 -11.49 20.77 -13.04
CA VAL A 184 -12.51 19.72 -12.86
C VAL A 184 -13.60 19.95 -13.90
N VAL A 185 -14.00 18.91 -14.64
CA VAL A 185 -15.11 18.98 -15.61
C VAL A 185 -16.25 18.07 -15.18
N LEU A 186 -17.46 18.61 -15.28
CA LEU A 186 -18.69 17.82 -15.21
C LEU A 186 -18.94 17.21 -16.60
N ARG A 187 -18.91 15.88 -16.72
CA ARG A 187 -19.38 15.20 -17.93
C ARG A 187 -20.90 15.26 -17.95
N ASP A 188 -21.43 16.13 -18.80
CA ASP A 188 -22.87 16.25 -18.93
C ASP A 188 -23.47 15.13 -19.80
N TYR A 189 -24.63 14.69 -19.33
CA TYR A 189 -25.58 13.72 -19.85
C TYR A 189 -25.50 13.31 -21.35
N LYS A 190 -25.88 12.06 -21.62
CA LYS A 190 -26.14 11.57 -22.97
C LYS A 190 -27.52 12.05 -23.46
N HIS A 191 -27.55 12.61 -24.66
CA HIS A 191 -28.80 12.84 -25.40
C HIS A 191 -28.64 12.28 -26.81
N ASN A 192 -29.58 11.42 -27.25
CA ASN A 192 -29.52 10.70 -28.54
C ASN A 192 -28.16 10.03 -28.79
N ASP A 193 -27.68 9.23 -27.81
CA ASP A 193 -26.40 8.48 -27.84
C ASP A 193 -25.11 9.31 -27.99
N LYS A 194 -25.21 10.64 -28.06
CA LYS A 194 -24.06 11.54 -28.02
C LYS A 194 -23.76 11.96 -26.59
N VAL A 195 -22.50 11.83 -26.19
CA VAL A 195 -21.98 12.35 -24.93
C VAL A 195 -21.68 13.83 -25.14
N TYR A 196 -22.31 14.67 -24.35
CA TYR A 196 -22.01 16.10 -24.32
C TYR A 196 -20.98 16.35 -23.24
N HIS A 197 -20.16 17.36 -23.41
CA HIS A 197 -19.23 17.74 -22.37
C HIS A 197 -19.38 19.23 -22.11
N THR A 198 -20.16 19.57 -21.09
CA THR A 198 -20.23 20.95 -20.62
C THR A 198 -19.06 21.11 -19.65
N ILE A 199 -18.00 21.80 -20.07
CA ILE A 199 -17.10 22.41 -19.09
C ILE A 199 -18.00 23.32 -18.26
N VAL A 200 -18.05 23.11 -16.95
CA VAL A 200 -18.85 23.99 -16.10
C VAL A 200 -18.24 25.38 -16.21
N ASP A 201 -18.95 26.25 -16.91
CA ASP A 201 -18.82 27.69 -16.78
C ASP A 201 -19.33 28.02 -15.37
N MET A 202 -18.42 27.99 -14.40
CA MET A 202 -18.70 28.26 -12.98
C MET A 202 -18.84 29.78 -12.76
N GLY A 203 -19.63 30.45 -13.59
CA GLY A 203 -20.00 31.86 -13.42
C GLY A 203 -20.10 32.64 -14.73
N SER A 204 -21.34 33.00 -15.08
CA SER A 204 -21.66 34.30 -15.70
C SER A 204 -21.72 35.39 -14.64
#